data_AF-A0A1F9A6E5-F1
#
_entry.id   AF-A0A1F9A6E5-F1
#
_cell.length_a   1.000
_cell.length_b   1.000
_cell.length_c   1.000
_cell.angle_alpha   90.00
_cell.angle_beta   90.00
_cell.angle_gamma   90.00
#
_symmetry.space_group_name_H-M   'P 1'
#
loop_
_entity.id
_entity.type
_entity.pdbx_description
1 polymer ?
#
loop_
_entity_poly.entity_id
_entity_poly.type
_entity_poly.pdbx_seq_one_letter_code
_entity_poly.pdbx_strand_id
1 'polypeptide(L)' 'MLVYKIVETSIVTEETLERILNQWMQQGWDFDSIQFVIRDASKRPSMAFLFFVKEEVREEDHSLPDDRGAG' A
#
# COMPACT_ATOMS: atom_id res chain seq x y z
N MET A 1 10.34 -0.14 9.00
CA MET A 1 10.51 0.93 7.98
C MET A 1 9.19 1.06 7.25
N LEU A 2 8.68 2.28 7.09
CA LEU A 2 7.43 2.49 6.37
C LEU A 2 7.69 2.40 4.86
N VAL A 3 6.95 1.54 4.17
CA VAL A 3 6.99 1.37 2.72
C VAL A 3 5.71 1.93 2.12
N TYR A 4 5.84 2.66 1.02
CA TYR A 4 4.71 3.28 0.32
C TYR A 4 4.43 2.55 -0.98
N LYS A 5 3.16 2.48 -1.34
CA LYS A 5 2.70 2.01 -2.64
C LYS A 5 1.66 2.97 -3.20
N ILE A 6 1.80 3.30 -4.48
CA ILE A 6 0.88 4.18 -5.20
C ILE A 6 0.31 3.40 -6.39
N VAL A 7 -0.99 3.50 -6.59
CA VAL A 7 -1.71 2.90 -7.71
C VAL A 7 -2.48 3.99 -8.43
N GLU A 8 -2.27 4.12 -9.73
CA GLU A 8 -2.99 5.06 -10.58
C GLU A 8 -4.05 4.36 -11.45
N THR A 9 -5.19 5.01 -11.66
CA THR A 9 -6.22 4.53 -12.59
C THR A 9 -6.92 5.70 -13.27
N SER A 10 -7.13 5.58 -14.59
CA SER A 10 -8.00 6.49 -15.36
C SER A 10 -9.47 6.07 -15.34
N ILE A 11 -9.78 4.88 -14.82
CA ILE A 11 -11.14 4.35 -14.72
C ILE A 11 -11.63 4.58 -13.29
N VAL A 12 -12.38 5.67 -13.08
CA VAL A 12 -12.88 6.06 -11.75
C VAL A 12 -14.33 5.63 -11.59
N THR A 13 -14.53 4.33 -11.47
CA THR A 13 -15.83 3.71 -11.13
C THR A 13 -15.73 3.02 -9.77
N GLU A 14 -16.87 2.89 -9.08
CA GLU A 14 -16.97 2.16 -7.81
C GLU A 14 -16.32 0.77 -7.89
N GLU A 15 -16.74 -0.04 -8.86
CA GLU A 15 -16.21 -1.39 -9.09
C GLU A 15 -14.68 -1.41 -9.25
N THR A 16 -14.12 -0.46 -10.00
CA THR A 16 -12.67 -0.41 -10.24
C THR A 16 -11.92 -0.04 -8.96
N LEU A 17 -12.41 0.96 -8.23
CA LEU A 17 -11.78 1.40 -6.98
C LEU A 17 -11.89 0.32 -5.90
N GLU A 18 -13.04 -0.32 -5.75
CA GLU A 18 -13.26 -1.43 -4.81
C GLU A 18 -12.31 -2.59 -5.11
N ARG A 19 -12.18 -2.98 -6.39
CA ARG A 19 -11.25 -4.04 -6.79
C ARG A 19 -9.80 -3.71 -6.44
N ILE A 20 -9.35 -2.47 -6.69
CA ILE A 20 -7.99 -2.05 -6.36
C ILE A 20 -7.77 -2.10 -4.85
N LEU A 21 -8.70 -1.55 -4.05
CA LEU A 21 -8.61 -1.56 -2.60
C LEU A 21 -8.53 -2.99 -2.06
N ASN A 22 -9.48 -3.85 -2.45
CA ASN A 22 -9.54 -5.23 -1.98
C ASN A 22 -8.29 -6.04 -2.38
N GLN A 23 -7.75 -5.81 -3.58
CA GLN A 23 -6.54 -6.48 -4.05
C GLN A 23 -5.33 -6.15 -3.16
N TRP A 24 -5.12 -4.88 -2.81
CA TRP A 24 -3.92 -4.48 -2.05
C TRP A 24 -4.06 -4.72 -0.55
N MET A 25 -5.25 -4.54 0.03
CA MET A 25 -5.51 -4.88 1.42
C MET A 25 -5.30 -6.38 1.68
N GLN A 26 -5.72 -7.27 0.77
CA GLN A 26 -5.46 -8.72 0.87
C GLN A 26 -3.97 -9.09 0.85
N GLN A 27 -3.11 -8.22 0.32
CA GLN A 27 -1.66 -8.40 0.30
C GLN A 27 -0.98 -7.80 1.56
N GLY A 28 -1.77 -7.35 2.54
CA GLY A 28 -1.30 -6.76 3.77
C GLY A 28 -0.78 -5.34 3.59
N TRP A 29 -1.32 -4.58 2.64
CA TRP A 29 -1.13 -3.14 2.55
C TRP A 29 -2.27 -2.41 3.25
N ASP A 30 -1.94 -1.39 4.03
CA ASP A 30 -2.91 -0.52 4.66
C ASP A 30 -3.28 0.62 3.72
N PHE A 31 -4.58 0.89 3.58
CA PHE A 31 -5.05 2.05 2.81
C PHE A 31 -4.78 3.34 3.58
N ASP A 32 -4.15 4.30 2.91
CA ASP A 32 -3.84 5.61 3.48
C ASP A 32 -4.80 6.68 2.94
N SER A 33 -4.80 6.91 1.62
CA SER A 33 -5.57 7.99 1.03
C SER A 33 -5.85 7.77 -0.46
N ILE A 34 -6.81 8.54 -1.01
CA ILE A 34 -7.11 8.60 -2.44
C ILE A 34 -7.16 10.05 -2.90
N GLN A 35 -6.54 10.35 -4.04
CA GLN A 35 -6.57 11.67 -4.68
C GLN A 35 -7.20 11.58 -6.06
N PHE A 36 -8.16 12.46 -6.35
CA PHE A 36 -8.85 12.52 -7.63
C PHE A 36 -8.34 13.68 -8.49
N VAL A 37 -8.09 13.43 -9.77
CA VAL A 37 -7.78 14.46 -10.76
C VAL A 37 -9.06 14.82 -11.51
N ILE A 38 -9.55 16.04 -11.31
CA ILE A 38 -10.75 16.56 -11.98
C ILE A 38 -10.32 17.37 -13.20
N ARG A 39 -10.94 17.17 -14.37
CA ARG A 39 -10.80 18.08 -15.51
C ARG A 39 -11.93 19.09 -15.49
N ASP A 40 -11.61 20.38 -15.65
CA ASP A 40 -12.50 21.53 -15.46
C ASP A 40 -13.88 21.45 -16.15
N ALA A 41 -14.01 20.68 -17.22
CA ALA A 41 -15.27 20.55 -17.96
C ALA A 41 -16.25 19.52 -17.37
N SER A 42 -15.82 18.63 -16.47
CA SER A 42 -16.68 17.54 -15.97
C SER A 42 -16.60 17.40 -14.45
N LYS A 43 -17.76 17.33 -13.78
CA LYS A 43 -17.87 17.02 -12.34
C LYS A 43 -17.42 15.59 -11.99
N ARG A 44 -16.89 14.82 -12.94
CA ARG A 44 -16.41 13.45 -12.74
C ARG A 44 -14.88 13.44 -12.68
N PRO A 45 -14.28 12.70 -11.74
CA PRO A 45 -12.85 12.47 -11.76
C PRO A 45 -12.41 11.80 -13.06
N SER A 46 -11.30 12.25 -13.60
CA SER A 46 -10.67 11.68 -14.80
C SER A 46 -9.54 10.71 -14.49
N MET A 47 -9.05 10.74 -13.26
CA MET A 47 -8.00 9.85 -12.75
C MET A 47 -8.06 9.80 -11.22
N ALA A 48 -7.57 8.71 -10.65
CA ALA A 48 -7.38 8.57 -9.21
C ALA A 48 -5.98 8.01 -8.92
N PHE A 49 -5.38 8.48 -7.82
CA PHE A 49 -4.18 7.93 -7.21
C PHE A 49 -4.56 7.38 -5.83
N LEU A 50 -4.34 6.09 -5.61
CA LEU A 50 -4.58 5.41 -4.35
C LEU A 50 -3.23 5.16 -3.66
N PHE A 51 -3.12 5.62 -2.42
CA PHE A 51 -1.94 5.52 -1.59
C PHE A 51 -2.15 4.43 -0.55
N PHE A 52 -1.13 3.58 -0.42
CA PHE A 52 -1.07 2.53 0.56
C PHE A 52 0.26 2.60 1.30
N VAL A 53 0.25 2.14 2.55
CA VAL A 53 1.43 2.03 3.40
C VAL A 53 1.55 0.62 3.95
N LYS A 54 2.77 0.22 4.30
CA LYS A 54 3.04 -1.02 5.02
C LYS A 54 4.22 -0.84 5.93
N GLU A 55 4.12 -1.32 7.16
CA GLU A 55 5.27 -1.39 8.04
C GLU A 55 6.09 -2.66 7.75
N GLU A 56 7.31 -2.48 7.26
CA GLU A 56 8.28 -3.58 7.19
C GLU A 56 9.04 -3.65 8.51
N VAL A 57 8.85 -4.74 9.25
CA VAL A 57 9.73 -5.07 10.36
C VAL A 57 11.06 -5.52 9.75
N ARG A 58 12.14 -4.79 10.04
CA ARG A 58 13.48 -5.34 9.79
C ARG A 58 13.65 -6.44 10.83
N GLU A 59 13.79 -7.68 10.39
CA GLU A 59 14.36 -8.72 11.24
C GLU A 59 15.77 -8.26 11.59
N GLU A 60 15.94 -7.69 12.78
CA GLU A 60 17.26 -7.48 13.35
C GLU A 60 17.83 -8.89 13.55
N ASP A 61 18.86 -9.18 12.75
CA ASP A 61 19.62 -10.43 12.73
C ASP A 61 19.93 -10.86 14.17
N HIS A 62 19.10 -11.77 14.70
CA HIS A 62 19.34 -12.35 16.01
C HIS A 62 20.43 -13.41 15.81
N SER A 63 21.66 -12.92 15.64
CA SER A 63 22.85 -13.74 15.77
C SER A 63 22.77 -14.44 17.11
N LEU A 64 22.48 -15.75 17.04
CA LEU A 64 22.28 -16.67 18.16
C LEU A 64 23.38 -16.46 19.22
N PRO A 65 23.07 -16.58 20.53
CA PRO A 65 24.12 -16.64 21.53
C PRO A 65 25.01 -17.84 21.20
N ASP A 66 26.29 -17.55 20.99
CA ASP A 66 27.36 -18.52 20.77
C ASP A 66 27.31 -19.51 21.95
N ASP A 67 26.85 -20.73 21.66
CA ASP A 67 26.79 -21.87 22.57
C ASP A 67 28.23 -22.30 22.88
N ARG A 68 28.94 -21.48 23.66
CA ARG A 68 30.24 -21.83 24.23
C ARG A 68 30.05 -22.42 25.60
N GLY A 69 29.91 -23.75 25.58
CA GLY A 69 30.66 -24.60 26.48
C GLY A 69 29.89 -25.10 27.68
N ALA A 70 29.15 -26.19 27.48
CA ALA A 70 29.21 -27.28 28.43
C ALA A 70 30.63 -27.89 28.38
N GLY A 71 31.34 -27.90 29.51
CA GLY A 71 32.66 -28.49 29.65
C GLY A 71 33.34 -28.11 30.94
#